data_AF-A0A661ME45-F1
#
_entry.id   AF-A0A661ME45-F1
#
_cell.length_a   1.000
_cell.length_b   1.000
_cell.length_c   1.000
_cell.angle_alpha   90.00
_cell.angle_beta   90.00
_cell.angle_gamma   90.00
#
_symmetry.space_group_name_H-M   'P 1'
#
loop_
_entity.id
_entity.type
_entity.pdbx_description
1 polymer ?
#
loop_
_entity_poly.entity_id
_entity_poly.type
_entity_poly.pdbx_seq_one_letter_code
_entity_poly.pdbx_strand_id
1 'polypeptide(L)'
;MASNKSSGRVLVIGGGVSGIEASLSLSRCGFGVYLVERMPSLGGMIPNLHRLYPICACCKLNPKIALCDQDPNIKVLTNTNVLEVAGTKGNFKAKLLVNGKKREIQVGSIVLASGTEAFDPSLYDTYSYGRYPNIITSVEYEQMQKPLGPEGGQIRRPSDGRAPQSIAWLQCVGSRDINTCDAPYCSTVCCMYALKEAVNTKDINSD
;
A
#
# COMPACT_ATOMS: atom_id res chain seq x y z
N MET A 1 -32.10 -24.99 1.35
CA MET A 1 -32.06 -24.85 -0.12
C MET A 1 -30.75 -24.16 -0.48
N ALA A 2 -29.75 -24.93 -0.92
CA ALA A 2 -28.48 -24.37 -1.37
C ALA A 2 -28.73 -23.67 -2.71
N SER A 3 -28.76 -22.33 -2.71
CA SER A 3 -28.88 -21.56 -3.94
C SER A 3 -27.73 -21.94 -4.86
N ASN A 4 -28.05 -22.26 -6.11
CA ASN A 4 -27.13 -22.57 -7.19
C ASN A 4 -26.12 -21.42 -7.36
N LYS A 5 -25.01 -21.47 -6.61
CA LYS A 5 -24.01 -20.40 -6.58
C LYS A 5 -23.21 -20.56 -7.87
N SER A 6 -23.44 -19.69 -8.85
CA SER A 6 -22.64 -19.67 -10.06
C SER A 6 -21.17 -19.60 -9.64
N SER A 7 -20.42 -20.66 -9.90
CA SER A 7 -19.00 -20.82 -9.59
C SER A 7 -18.15 -19.92 -10.50
N GLY A 8 -18.42 -18.62 -10.45
CA GLY A 8 -17.72 -17.59 -11.20
C GLY A 8 -16.38 -17.28 -10.54
N ARG A 9 -15.37 -17.00 -11.37
CA ARG A 9 -14.09 -16.50 -10.90
C ARG A 9 -14.03 -14.99 -11.01
N VAL A 10 -13.43 -14.34 -10.01
CA VAL A 10 -13.23 -12.89 -9.96
C VAL A 10 -11.73 -12.59 -10.03
N LEU A 11 -11.35 -11.61 -10.85
CA LEU A 11 -9.98 -11.10 -10.89
C LEU A 11 -9.88 -9.89 -9.96
N VAL A 12 -9.00 -9.95 -8.96
CA VAL A 12 -8.66 -8.81 -8.11
C VAL A 12 -7.28 -8.31 -8.52
N ILE A 13 -7.20 -7.04 -8.91
CA ILE A 13 -5.96 -6.40 -9.40
C ILE A 13 -5.40 -5.50 -8.30
N GLY A 14 -4.27 -5.90 -7.72
CA GLY A 14 -3.60 -5.20 -6.62
C GLY A 14 -3.69 -5.98 -5.31
N GLY A 15 -2.54 -6.35 -4.75
CA GLY A 15 -2.35 -7.12 -3.53
C GLY A 15 -2.19 -6.26 -2.27
N GLY A 16 -2.67 -5.01 -2.28
CA GLY A 16 -2.74 -4.17 -1.09
C GLY A 16 -3.84 -4.62 -0.11
N VAL A 17 -4.00 -3.88 0.99
CA VAL A 17 -5.01 -4.19 2.02
C VAL A 17 -6.44 -4.30 1.48
N SER A 18 -6.79 -3.46 0.50
CA SER A 18 -8.09 -3.45 -0.15
C SER A 18 -8.30 -4.71 -1.00
N GLY A 19 -7.31 -5.11 -1.80
CA GLY A 19 -7.39 -6.30 -2.63
C GLY A 19 -7.36 -7.60 -1.83
N ILE A 20 -6.56 -7.64 -0.76
CA ILE A 20 -6.55 -8.76 0.20
C ILE A 20 -7.94 -8.93 0.83
N GLU A 21 -8.53 -7.85 1.37
CA GLU A 21 -9.85 -7.93 2.01
C GLU A 21 -10.96 -8.29 1.02
N ALA A 22 -10.91 -7.74 -0.20
CA ALA A 22 -11.82 -8.10 -1.26
C ALA A 22 -11.73 -9.59 -1.62
N SER A 23 -10.50 -10.12 -1.73
CA SER A 23 -10.26 -11.54 -2.05
C SER A 23 -10.80 -12.47 -0.97
N LEU A 24 -10.51 -12.19 0.30
CA LEU A 24 -11.03 -12.95 1.44
C LEU A 24 -12.56 -12.90 1.51
N SER A 25 -13.15 -11.74 1.28
CA SER A 25 -14.61 -11.57 1.28
C SER A 25 -15.28 -12.34 0.14
N LEU A 26 -14.69 -12.32 -1.05
CA LEU A 26 -15.18 -13.06 -2.21
C LEU A 26 -15.06 -14.58 -2.01
N SER A 27 -13.96 -15.05 -1.42
CA SER A 27 -13.78 -16.46 -1.09
C SER A 27 -14.78 -16.95 -0.03
N ARG A 28 -15.04 -16.15 1.02
CA ARG A 28 -16.11 -16.44 2.00
C ARG A 28 -17.49 -16.52 1.34
N CYS A 29 -17.71 -15.69 0.32
CA CYS A 29 -18.87 -15.76 -0.55
C CYS A 29 -18.80 -16.91 -1.58
N GLY A 30 -17.87 -17.85 -1.49
CA GLY A 30 -17.78 -19.05 -2.33
C GLY A 30 -17.40 -18.78 -3.79
N PHE A 31 -16.85 -17.62 -4.11
CA PHE A 31 -16.32 -17.33 -5.43
C PHE A 31 -14.83 -17.69 -5.51
N GLY A 32 -14.39 -18.19 -6.66
CA GLY A 32 -12.96 -18.36 -6.92
C GLY A 32 -12.32 -17.00 -7.21
N VAL A 33 -11.11 -16.75 -6.72
CA VAL A 33 -10.44 -15.46 -6.88
C VAL A 33 -9.06 -15.66 -7.51
N TYR A 34 -8.75 -14.84 -8.51
CA TYR A 34 -7.38 -14.61 -8.93
C TYR A 34 -6.92 -13.29 -8.33
N LEU A 35 -6.00 -13.34 -7.36
CA LEU A 35 -5.40 -12.14 -6.78
C LEU A 35 -4.07 -11.87 -7.50
N VAL A 36 -4.03 -10.79 -8.28
CA VAL A 36 -2.85 -10.40 -9.07
C VAL A 36 -2.12 -9.25 -8.39
N GLU A 37 -0.81 -9.40 -8.20
CA GLU A 37 0.07 -8.38 -7.65
C GLU A 37 1.30 -8.21 -8.56
N ARG A 38 1.64 -6.95 -8.87
CA ARG A 38 2.81 -6.59 -9.69
C ARG A 38 4.12 -6.81 -8.95
N MET A 39 4.12 -6.63 -7.63
CA MET A 39 5.27 -6.83 -6.75
C MET A 39 5.50 -8.31 -6.42
N PRO A 40 6.69 -8.68 -5.89
CA PRO A 40 6.97 -10.06 -5.46
C PRO A 40 6.17 -10.51 -4.24
N SER A 41 5.66 -9.58 -3.44
CA SER A 41 4.93 -9.83 -2.20
C SER A 41 3.63 -9.05 -2.14
N LEU A 42 2.66 -9.58 -1.39
CA LEU A 42 1.43 -8.88 -1.04
C LEU A 42 1.69 -7.84 0.07
N GLY A 43 0.80 -6.85 0.17
CA GLY A 43 0.77 -5.87 1.26
C GLY A 43 0.62 -4.42 0.81
N GLY A 44 1.01 -4.11 -0.42
CA GLY A 44 0.96 -2.74 -0.96
C GLY A 44 1.84 -1.76 -0.17
N MET A 45 1.26 -0.62 0.24
CA MET A 45 2.00 0.43 0.96
C MET A 45 2.18 0.13 2.46
N ILE A 46 1.35 -0.71 3.07
CA ILE A 46 1.37 -0.94 4.53
C ILE A 46 2.70 -1.50 5.04
N PRO A 47 3.39 -2.43 4.35
CA PRO A 47 4.74 -2.87 4.75
C PRO A 47 5.76 -1.73 4.83
N ASN A 48 5.51 -0.59 4.18
CA ASN A 48 6.36 0.59 4.27
C ASN A 48 6.12 1.43 5.53
N LEU A 49 5.06 1.15 6.30
CA LEU A 49 4.70 1.88 7.51
C LEU A 49 5.13 1.12 8.77
N HIS A 50 5.53 1.83 9.83
CA HIS A 50 5.84 1.23 11.13
C HIS A 50 4.56 0.94 11.92
N ARG A 51 3.69 1.94 12.10
CA ARG A 51 2.46 1.84 12.89
C ARG A 51 1.23 2.34 12.14
N LEU A 52 0.14 1.58 12.20
CA LEU A 52 -1.21 2.03 11.89
C LEU A 52 -1.88 2.30 13.22
N TYR A 53 -1.87 3.55 13.70
CA TYR A 53 -2.34 3.88 15.06
C TYR A 53 -3.68 3.18 15.41
N PRO A 54 -3.79 2.48 16.56
CA PRO A 54 -2.85 2.35 17.68
C PRO A 54 -1.97 1.07 17.67
N ILE A 55 -1.75 0.43 16.52
CA ILE A 55 -1.24 -0.94 16.42
C ILE A 55 -0.13 -1.10 15.37
N CYS A 56 0.67 -2.18 15.45
CA CYS A 56 1.66 -2.49 14.42
C CYS A 56 0.97 -2.74 13.07
N ALA A 57 1.49 -2.12 12.02
CA ALA A 57 1.09 -2.37 10.64
C ALA A 57 1.19 -3.86 10.28
N CYS A 58 2.31 -4.47 10.67
CA CYS A 58 2.63 -5.88 10.49
C CYS A 58 1.56 -6.84 11.05
N CYS A 59 1.08 -6.57 12.27
CA CYS A 59 0.14 -7.43 12.98
C CYS A 59 -1.25 -7.44 12.35
N LYS A 60 -1.61 -6.41 11.57
CA LYS A 60 -2.90 -6.38 10.86
C LYS A 60 -2.84 -7.00 9.48
N LEU A 61 -1.69 -6.90 8.82
CA LEU A 61 -1.56 -7.31 7.44
C LEU A 61 -1.14 -8.78 7.30
N ASN A 62 -0.11 -9.22 8.04
CA ASN A 62 0.48 -10.55 7.87
C ASN A 62 -0.52 -11.69 8.09
N PRO A 63 -1.41 -11.66 9.09
CA PRO A 63 -2.43 -12.71 9.23
C PRO A 63 -3.35 -12.80 8.01
N LYS A 64 -3.70 -11.66 7.39
CA LYS A 64 -4.57 -11.64 6.21
C LYS A 64 -3.85 -12.14 4.96
N ILE A 65 -2.56 -11.81 4.81
CA ILE A 65 -1.73 -12.38 3.74
C ILE A 65 -1.69 -13.91 3.87
N ALA A 66 -1.38 -14.41 5.07
CA ALA A 66 -1.34 -15.84 5.33
C ALA A 66 -2.68 -16.53 5.04
N LEU A 67 -3.81 -15.89 5.40
CA LEU A 67 -5.13 -16.41 5.07
C LEU A 67 -5.37 -16.47 3.55
N CYS A 68 -4.95 -15.46 2.78
CA CYS A 68 -5.05 -15.50 1.32
C CYS A 68 -4.21 -16.62 0.70
N ASP A 69 -2.99 -16.84 1.21
CA ASP A 69 -2.09 -17.87 0.68
C ASP A 69 -2.55 -19.30 1.01
N GLN A 70 -3.24 -19.48 2.14
CA GLN A 70 -3.76 -20.78 2.58
C GLN A 70 -5.13 -21.12 1.99
N ASP A 71 -5.87 -20.14 1.46
CA ASP A 71 -7.23 -20.35 0.97
C ASP A 71 -7.23 -21.03 -0.41
N PRO A 72 -7.81 -22.24 -0.56
CA PRO A 72 -7.82 -22.97 -1.84
C PRO A 72 -8.64 -22.30 -2.93
N ASN A 73 -9.55 -21.38 -2.60
CA ASN A 73 -10.33 -20.62 -3.57
C ASN A 73 -9.60 -19.38 -4.08
N ILE A 74 -8.53 -18.95 -3.41
CA ILE A 74 -7.75 -17.77 -3.78
C ILE A 74 -6.45 -18.22 -4.43
N LYS A 75 -6.29 -17.88 -5.70
CA LYS A 75 -5.04 -18.08 -6.44
C LYS A 75 -4.26 -16.78 -6.48
N VAL A 76 -3.23 -16.70 -5.64
CA VAL A 76 -2.30 -15.58 -5.59
C VAL A 76 -1.30 -15.68 -6.74
N LEU A 77 -1.14 -14.59 -7.49
CA LEU A 77 -0.22 -14.42 -8.62
C LEU A 77 0.61 -13.15 -8.38
N THR A 78 1.78 -13.30 -7.75
CA THR A 78 2.77 -12.21 -7.59
C THR A 78 3.62 -12.05 -8.85
N ASN A 79 4.42 -10.98 -8.94
CA ASN A 79 5.21 -10.64 -10.13
C ASN A 79 4.39 -10.71 -11.43
N THR A 80 3.14 -10.25 -11.34
CA THR A 80 2.14 -10.40 -12.41
C THR A 80 1.53 -9.06 -12.76
N ASN A 81 1.59 -8.69 -14.04
CA ASN A 81 0.94 -7.49 -14.57
C ASN A 81 -0.24 -7.87 -15.48
N VAL A 82 -1.31 -7.07 -15.42
CA VAL A 82 -2.44 -7.18 -16.36
C VAL A 82 -2.11 -6.34 -17.59
N LEU A 83 -2.06 -6.96 -18.76
CA LEU A 83 -1.73 -6.27 -20.02
C LEU A 83 -2.98 -5.74 -20.70
N GLU A 84 -4.01 -6.57 -20.77
CA GLU A 84 -5.23 -6.28 -21.52
C GLU A 84 -6.40 -7.00 -20.89
N VAL A 85 -7.56 -6.34 -20.87
CA VAL A 85 -8.84 -6.92 -20.50
C VAL A 85 -9.81 -6.68 -21.64
N ALA A 86 -10.35 -7.76 -22.18
CA ALA A 86 -11.37 -7.72 -23.23
C ALA A 86 -12.62 -8.50 -22.79
N GLY A 87 -13.78 -8.17 -23.36
CA GLY A 87 -15.03 -8.89 -23.13
C GLY A 87 -16.12 -8.02 -22.52
N THR A 88 -17.16 -8.68 -22.00
CA THR A 88 -18.37 -8.03 -21.48
C THR A 88 -18.70 -8.53 -20.08
N LYS A 89 -19.66 -7.88 -19.41
CA LYS A 89 -20.10 -8.26 -18.05
C LYS A 89 -20.39 -9.76 -17.97
N GLY A 90 -19.74 -10.45 -17.04
CA GLY A 90 -19.90 -11.90 -16.84
C GLY A 90 -18.96 -12.77 -17.69
N ASN A 91 -18.28 -12.19 -18.69
CA ASN A 91 -17.36 -12.92 -19.56
C ASN A 91 -16.18 -12.05 -20.00
N PHE A 92 -15.25 -11.83 -19.06
CA PHE A 92 -14.00 -11.13 -19.33
C PHE A 92 -12.86 -12.12 -19.61
N LYS A 93 -12.02 -11.78 -20.57
CA LYS A 93 -10.73 -12.40 -20.84
C LYS A 93 -9.63 -11.42 -20.48
N ALA A 94 -8.82 -11.77 -19.48
CA ALA A 94 -7.68 -10.97 -19.05
C ALA A 94 -6.37 -11.63 -19.49
N LYS A 95 -5.53 -10.86 -20.19
CA LYS A 95 -4.16 -11.27 -20.54
C LYS A 95 -3.22 -10.78 -19.45
N LEU A 96 -2.55 -11.72 -18.80
CA LEU A 96 -1.60 -11.51 -17.72
C LEU A 96 -0.17 -11.79 -18.19
N LEU A 97 0.79 -11.07 -17.63
CA LEU A 97 2.21 -11.37 -17.73
C LEU A 97 2.68 -11.89 -16.37
N VAL A 98 2.72 -13.21 -16.20
CA VAL A 98 3.09 -13.89 -14.94
C VAL A 98 4.56 -14.30 -15.03
N ASN A 99 5.45 -13.74 -14.22
CA ASN A 99 6.90 -14.05 -14.26
C ASN A 99 7.48 -13.97 -15.68
N GLY A 100 7.09 -12.95 -16.46
CA GLY A 100 7.52 -12.76 -17.85
C GLY A 100 6.83 -13.68 -18.89
N LYS A 101 5.95 -14.60 -18.48
CA LYS A 101 5.20 -15.48 -19.39
C LYS A 101 3.77 -14.98 -19.56
N LYS A 102 3.32 -14.89 -20.82
CA LYS A 102 1.94 -14.50 -21.14
C LYS A 102 0.97 -15.64 -20.77
N ARG A 103 -0.10 -15.31 -20.08
CA ARG A 103 -1.18 -16.23 -19.71
C ARG A 103 -2.52 -15.55 -19.90
N GLU A 104 -3.49 -16.27 -20.47
CA GLU A 104 -4.88 -15.80 -20.54
C GLU A 104 -5.71 -16.46 -19.43
N ILE A 105 -6.56 -15.68 -18.79
CA ILE A 105 -7.56 -16.18 -17.83
C ILE A 105 -8.95 -15.64 -18.18
N GLN A 106 -9.96 -16.44 -17.86
CA GLN A 106 -11.37 -16.07 -18.03
C GLN A 106 -12.00 -15.85 -16.67
N VAL A 107 -12.67 -14.72 -16.49
CA VAL A 107 -13.29 -14.28 -15.24
C VAL A 107 -14.64 -13.62 -15.49
N GLY A 108 -15.56 -13.73 -14.53
CA GLY A 108 -16.89 -13.13 -14.64
C GLY A 108 -16.94 -11.67 -14.20
N SER A 109 -15.99 -11.25 -13.35
CA SER A 109 -15.94 -9.90 -12.79
C SER A 109 -14.50 -9.52 -12.44
N ILE A 110 -14.26 -8.21 -12.33
CA ILE A 110 -12.95 -7.64 -12.04
C ILE A 110 -13.11 -6.61 -10.93
N VAL A 111 -12.21 -6.64 -9.94
CA VAL A 111 -12.09 -5.67 -8.87
C VAL A 111 -10.74 -4.96 -9.04
N LEU A 112 -10.77 -3.64 -9.18
CA LEU A 112 -9.55 -2.82 -9.25
C LEU A 112 -9.20 -2.32 -7.85
N ALA A 113 -8.04 -2.72 -7.36
CA ALA A 113 -7.52 -2.41 -6.03
C ALA A 113 -6.02 -2.07 -6.10
N SER A 114 -5.60 -1.30 -7.12
CA SER A 114 -4.20 -1.00 -7.44
C SER A 114 -3.47 -0.14 -6.41
N GLY A 115 -4.20 0.42 -5.42
CA GLY A 115 -3.62 1.21 -4.33
C GLY A 115 -3.26 2.63 -4.75
N THR A 116 -2.32 3.21 -4.01
CA THR A 116 -1.84 4.59 -4.16
C THR A 116 -0.33 4.62 -3.97
N GLU A 117 0.30 5.69 -4.43
CA GLU A 117 1.74 5.95 -4.23
C GLU A 117 1.91 7.27 -3.46
N ALA A 118 3.03 7.41 -2.76
CA ALA A 118 3.36 8.65 -2.08
C ALA A 118 3.76 9.71 -3.10
N PHE A 119 3.37 10.96 -2.85
CA PHE A 119 3.80 12.08 -3.66
C PHE A 119 5.32 12.25 -3.59
N ASP A 120 5.95 12.54 -4.73
CA ASP A 120 7.38 12.84 -4.81
C ASP A 120 7.62 14.36 -4.76
N PRO A 121 8.11 14.90 -3.63
CA PRO A 121 8.35 16.33 -3.50
C PRO A 121 9.62 16.81 -4.20
N SER A 122 10.46 15.92 -4.76
CA SER A 122 11.67 16.32 -5.50
C SER A 122 11.35 17.10 -6.78
N LEU A 123 10.11 17.01 -7.26
CA LEU A 123 9.60 17.75 -8.40
C LEU A 123 9.46 19.26 -8.13
N TYR A 124 9.59 19.70 -6.88
CA TYR A 124 9.33 21.08 -6.46
C TYR A 124 10.39 21.64 -5.52
N ASP A 125 10.90 22.83 -5.84
CA ASP A 125 11.95 23.49 -5.05
C ASP A 125 11.44 24.08 -3.72
N THR A 126 10.13 24.26 -3.55
CA THR A 126 9.50 24.95 -2.41
C THR A 126 9.99 24.45 -1.05
N TYR A 127 10.21 23.14 -0.93
CA TYR A 127 10.67 22.52 0.31
C TYR A 127 12.10 22.02 0.23
N SER A 128 12.80 22.21 -0.90
CA SER A 128 14.20 21.81 -1.08
C SER A 128 14.50 20.35 -0.70
N TYR A 129 13.51 19.47 -0.88
CA TYR A 129 13.67 18.03 -0.72
C TYR A 129 14.72 17.52 -1.72
N GLY A 130 15.62 16.64 -1.26
CA GLY A 130 16.77 16.19 -2.04
C GLY A 130 17.98 17.15 -2.03
N ARG A 131 17.80 18.44 -1.73
CA ARG A 131 18.91 19.40 -1.53
C ARG A 131 19.43 19.38 -0.10
N TYR A 132 18.53 19.34 0.88
CA TYR A 132 18.91 19.27 2.29
C TYR A 132 18.66 17.87 2.87
N PRO A 133 19.68 17.21 3.45
CA PRO A 133 19.58 15.81 3.89
C PRO A 133 18.58 15.59 5.03
N ASN A 134 18.27 16.62 5.80
CA ASN A 134 17.33 16.52 6.93
C ASN A 134 15.87 16.77 6.54
N ILE A 135 15.59 16.98 5.25
CA ILE A 135 14.23 17.10 4.73
C ILE A 135 13.85 15.74 4.16
N ILE A 136 12.93 15.07 4.85
CA ILE A 136 12.50 13.71 4.55
C ILE A 136 10.97 13.64 4.48
N THR A 137 10.46 12.66 3.74
CA THR A 137 9.04 12.37 3.62
C THR A 137 8.52 11.62 4.84
N SER A 138 7.19 11.62 5.01
CA SER A 138 6.53 10.84 6.06
C SER A 138 6.79 9.34 5.96
N VAL A 139 6.91 8.81 4.73
CA VAL A 139 7.19 7.39 4.50
C VAL A 139 8.64 7.04 4.88
N GLU A 140 9.60 7.90 4.57
CA GLU A 140 10.99 7.72 5.03
C GLU A 140 11.08 7.78 6.55
N TYR A 141 10.37 8.72 7.18
CA TYR A 141 10.29 8.82 8.63
C TYR A 141 9.72 7.54 9.28
N GLU A 142 8.71 6.94 8.67
CA GLU A 142 8.17 5.64 9.11
C GLU A 142 9.19 4.51 8.98
N GLN A 143 10.02 4.51 7.92
CA GLN A 143 11.08 3.50 7.75
C GLN A 143 12.16 3.63 8.82
N MET A 144 12.54 4.85 9.21
CA MET A 144 13.52 5.10 10.28
C MET A 144 13.04 4.55 11.62
N GLN A 145 11.74 4.65 11.91
CA GLN A 145 11.14 4.15 13.15
C GLN A 145 10.97 2.63 13.21
N LYS A 146 11.14 1.90 12.10
CA LYS A 146 11.02 0.45 12.15
C LYS A 146 12.19 -0.18 12.90
N PRO A 147 11.95 -1.06 13.89
CA PRO A 147 13.01 -1.80 14.56
C PRO A 147 13.87 -2.65 13.62
N LEU A 148 13.27 -3.15 12.54
CA LEU A 148 13.96 -3.90 11.47
C LEU A 148 14.24 -3.03 10.23
N GLY A 149 14.10 -1.71 10.36
CA GLY A 149 14.43 -0.74 9.32
C GLY A 149 15.93 -0.39 9.33
N PRO A 150 16.37 0.43 8.36
CA PRO A 150 17.79 0.81 8.22
C PRO A 150 18.41 1.39 9.49
N GLU A 151 17.62 2.16 10.25
CA GLU A 151 18.06 2.87 11.46
C GLU A 151 17.75 2.10 12.76
N GLY A 152 17.28 0.84 12.68
CA GLY A 152 17.01 0.02 13.87
C GLY A 152 15.96 0.60 14.82
N GLY A 153 15.06 1.44 14.33
CA GLY A 153 14.03 2.11 15.12
C GLY A 153 14.49 3.40 15.82
N GLN A 154 15.67 3.90 15.50
CA GLN A 154 16.21 5.13 16.08
C GLN A 154 16.09 6.28 15.09
N ILE A 155 15.36 7.33 15.46
CA ILE A 155 15.22 8.51 14.62
C ILE A 155 16.52 9.32 14.68
N ARG A 156 17.26 9.35 13.57
CA ARG A 156 18.53 10.07 13.42
C ARG A 156 18.45 11.02 12.24
N ARG A 157 19.06 12.20 12.39
CA ARG A 157 19.18 13.17 11.29
C ARG A 157 20.12 12.61 10.21
N PRO A 158 19.70 12.53 8.94
CA PRO A 158 20.55 12.00 7.88
C PRO A 158 21.86 12.78 7.68
N SER A 159 21.91 14.07 8.04
CA SER A 159 23.11 14.89 7.88
C SER A 159 24.28 14.47 8.77
N ASP A 160 24.00 14.06 10.01
CA ASP A 160 25.04 13.90 11.04
C ASP A 160 24.81 12.75 12.03
N GLY A 161 23.76 11.95 11.82
CA GLY A 161 23.44 10.77 12.64
C GLY A 161 22.97 11.07 14.07
N ARG A 162 22.83 12.35 14.45
CA ARG A 162 22.39 12.73 15.81
C ARG A 162 20.87 12.66 15.92
N ALA A 163 20.37 12.46 17.14
CA ALA A 163 18.94 12.56 17.41
C ALA A 163 18.44 14.00 17.17
N PRO A 164 17.31 14.19 16.47
CA PRO A 164 16.74 15.52 16.30
C PRO A 164 16.15 16.03 17.63
N GLN A 165 16.50 17.28 18.01
CA GLN A 165 15.93 17.95 19.19
C GLN A 165 14.57 18.62 18.88
N SER A 166 14.35 19.00 17.63
CA SER A 166 13.12 19.63 17.16
C SER A 166 12.73 19.08 15.80
N ILE A 167 11.43 18.85 15.59
CA ILE A 167 10.88 18.31 14.35
C ILE A 167 9.70 19.19 13.92
N ALA A 168 9.62 19.50 12.63
CA ALA A 168 8.49 20.20 12.03
C ALA A 168 7.80 19.29 11.01
N TRP A 169 6.47 19.21 11.08
CA TRP A 169 5.64 18.50 10.11
C TRP A 169 4.98 19.49 9.16
N LEU A 170 5.30 19.38 7.87
CA LEU A 170 4.69 20.20 6.83
C LEU A 170 3.49 19.44 6.24
N GLN A 171 2.31 20.01 6.45
CA GLN A 171 1.07 19.40 5.98
C GLN A 171 0.77 19.79 4.53
N CYS A 172 -0.06 18.97 3.87
CA CYS A 172 -0.54 19.23 2.52
C CYS A 172 0.56 19.29 1.44
N VAL A 173 1.75 18.74 1.69
CA VAL A 173 2.78 18.62 0.65
C VAL A 173 2.27 17.69 -0.46
N GLY A 174 2.06 18.24 -1.67
CA GLY A 174 1.47 17.52 -2.79
C GLY A 174 -0.05 17.35 -2.72
N SER A 175 -0.76 18.17 -1.95
CA SER A 175 -2.22 18.13 -1.83
C SER A 175 -2.77 19.49 -1.50
N ARG A 176 -4.02 19.78 -1.88
CA ARG A 176 -4.63 21.11 -1.75
C ARG A 176 -3.75 22.21 -2.36
N ASP A 177 -3.03 21.88 -3.42
CA ASP A 177 -2.09 22.75 -4.12
C ASP A 177 -2.41 22.74 -5.61
N ILE A 178 -3.10 23.78 -6.04
CA ILE A 178 -3.48 23.99 -7.44
C ILE A 178 -2.34 24.66 -8.21
N ASN A 179 -1.45 25.37 -7.52
CA ASN A 179 -0.48 26.25 -8.16
C ASN A 179 0.74 25.47 -8.64
N THR A 180 1.16 24.45 -7.88
CA THR A 180 2.41 23.74 -8.15
C THR A 180 2.18 22.36 -8.75
N CYS A 181 1.27 21.56 -8.20
CA CYS A 181 1.05 20.16 -8.63
C CYS A 181 -0.36 19.82 -9.13
N ASP A 182 -1.23 20.84 -9.34
CA ASP A 182 -2.63 20.67 -9.77
C ASP A 182 -3.38 19.57 -8.99
N ALA A 183 -3.14 19.52 -7.68
CA ALA A 183 -3.76 18.57 -6.76
C ALA A 183 -4.72 19.32 -5.83
N PRO A 184 -5.93 19.74 -6.28
CA PRO A 184 -6.89 20.48 -5.46
C PRO A 184 -7.47 19.67 -4.29
N TYR A 185 -7.25 18.36 -4.25
CA TYR A 185 -7.86 17.45 -3.30
C TYR A 185 -7.08 17.31 -1.99
N CYS A 186 -7.77 16.81 -0.96
CA CYS A 186 -7.16 16.41 0.30
C CYS A 186 -6.76 14.93 0.27
N SER A 187 -5.51 14.60 0.62
CA SER A 187 -5.05 13.21 0.76
C SER A 187 -5.66 12.47 1.95
N THR A 188 -6.51 13.13 2.76
CA THR A 188 -7.33 12.58 3.85
C THR A 188 -6.57 12.04 5.08
N VAL A 189 -5.42 11.40 4.88
CA VAL A 189 -4.70 10.67 5.93
C VAL A 189 -3.52 11.45 6.53
N CYS A 190 -3.07 12.53 5.89
CA CYS A 190 -1.81 13.20 6.25
C CYS A 190 -1.82 13.93 7.60
N CYS A 191 -2.96 14.50 7.99
CA CYS A 191 -3.10 15.05 9.34
C CYS A 191 -3.01 13.96 10.41
N MET A 192 -3.66 12.82 10.17
CA MET A 192 -3.70 11.74 11.15
C MET A 192 -2.35 11.04 11.31
N TYR A 193 -1.65 10.74 10.20
CA TYR A 193 -0.32 10.14 10.34
C TYR A 193 0.68 11.11 10.96
N ALA A 194 0.61 12.43 10.68
CA ALA A 194 1.55 13.40 11.25
C ALA A 194 1.36 13.52 12.76
N LEU A 195 0.11 13.54 13.24
CA LEU A 195 -0.20 13.49 14.67
C LEU A 195 0.28 12.19 15.31
N LYS A 196 0.04 11.05 14.65
CA LYS A 196 0.54 9.76 15.12
C LYS A 196 2.06 9.78 15.24
N GLU A 197 2.79 10.28 14.25
CA GLU A 197 4.24 10.34 14.34
C GLU A 197 4.70 11.28 15.44
N ALA A 198 4.09 12.46 15.59
CA ALA A 198 4.43 13.37 16.69
C ALA A 198 4.28 12.70 18.07
N VAL A 199 3.21 11.91 18.27
CA VAL A 199 3.00 11.13 19.50
C VAL A 199 4.05 10.02 19.63
N ASN A 200 4.27 9.21 18.58
CA ASN A 200 5.25 8.12 18.59
C ASN A 200 6.66 8.62 18.93
N THR A 201 7.09 9.73 18.33
CA THR A 201 8.41 10.31 18.56
C THR A 201 8.58 10.76 20.00
N LYS A 202 7.53 11.34 20.58
CA LYS A 202 7.52 11.75 21.99
C LYS A 202 7.55 10.55 22.95
N ASP A 203 6.87 9.46 22.61
CA ASP A 203 6.90 8.24 23.42
C ASP A 203 8.29 7.57 23.41
N ILE A 204 9.03 7.70 22.30
CA ILE A 204 10.37 7.11 22.13
C ILE A 204 11.45 7.94 22.85
N ASN A 205 11.35 9.28 22.80
CA ASN A 205 12.30 10.19 23.44
C ASN A 205 11.62 10.88 24.63
N SER A 206 11.83 10.35 25.84
CA SER A 206 11.17 10.80 27.07
C SER A 206 11.65 12.15 27.64
N ASP A 207 12.20 13.03 26.80
CA ASP A 207 12.62 14.38 27.18
C ASP A 207 11.44 15.39 27.11
#